data_AF-M7UKN9-F1
#
_entry.id   AF-M7UKN9-F1
#
_cell.length_a   1.000
_cell.length_b   1.000
_cell.length_c   1.000
_cell.angle_alpha   90.00
_cell.angle_beta   90.00
_cell.angle_gamma   90.00
#
_symmetry.space_group_name_H-M   'P 1'
#
loop_
_entity.id
_entity.type
_entity.pdbx_description
1 polymer ?
#
loop_
_entity_poly.entity_id
_entity_poly.type
_entity_poly.pdbx_seq_one_letter_code
_entity_poly.pdbx_strand_id
1 'polypeptide(L)'
;MHLKTFSNLLVFVATVAAHGYVDNVTVNGILYTGYQSPFPKPNSDPYYATPPPRIIRPVQGNGPITDLTLIDLQCGGYTEGGIVGSQPANLTAGPVAAGSTVSLRWTLWPDSHSGPVITYMAKCPATGCSTYVPGTAAVWFKIQATGRIGNTTVWGDTPLKTAGNSYSYTIPSCLSAGSYIVRHEILALHAAWTYPGVQFYPSCHQIQVTGSGTSTGPSSKVAIPGVYKATDPGIVYDMYAVQPYTIPGPAVFTC
;
A
#
# COMPACT_ATOMS: atom_id res chain seq x y z
N MET A 1 35.09 -30.69 44.49
CA MET A 1 33.72 -30.54 43.97
C MET A 1 33.42 -29.06 43.78
N HIS A 2 33.66 -28.49 42.60
CA HIS A 2 33.15 -27.15 42.24
C HIS A 2 32.71 -27.18 40.79
N LEU A 3 31.40 -27.39 40.61
CA LEU A 3 30.71 -27.38 39.34
C LEU A 3 30.53 -25.91 38.93
N LYS A 4 31.29 -25.44 37.93
CA LYS A 4 31.08 -24.11 37.36
C LYS A 4 29.89 -24.19 36.39
N THR A 5 28.74 -23.68 36.83
CA THR A 5 27.56 -23.47 35.99
C THR A 5 27.85 -22.40 34.95
N PHE A 6 27.96 -22.81 33.68
CA PHE A 6 27.92 -21.88 32.55
C PHE A 6 26.48 -21.45 32.32
N SER A 7 26.15 -20.21 32.68
CA SER A 7 24.88 -19.58 32.34
C SER A 7 24.94 -19.11 30.88
N ASN A 8 24.22 -19.79 29.99
CA ASN A 8 24.05 -19.36 28.61
C ASN A 8 23.02 -18.22 28.56
N LEU A 9 23.50 -16.98 28.46
CA LEU A 9 22.65 -15.81 28.22
C LEU A 9 22.17 -15.83 26.76
N LEU A 10 20.92 -16.25 26.51
CA LEU A 10 20.29 -16.08 25.20
C LEU A 10 20.02 -14.59 24.97
N VAL A 11 20.83 -13.96 24.11
CA VAL A 11 20.54 -12.62 23.59
C VAL A 11 19.55 -12.76 22.44
N PHE A 12 18.28 -12.43 22.69
CA PHE A 12 17.31 -12.20 21.61
C PHE A 12 17.65 -10.88 20.93
N VAL A 13 18.28 -10.92 19.76
CA VAL A 13 18.43 -9.74 18.92
C VAL A 13 17.04 -9.42 18.34
N ALA A 14 16.37 -8.40 18.88
CA ALA A 14 15.16 -7.86 18.28
C ALA A 14 15.54 -7.20 16.94
N THR A 15 15.22 -7.84 15.82
CA THR A 15 15.36 -7.23 14.51
C THR A 15 14.27 -6.17 14.36
N VAL A 16 14.63 -4.89 14.54
CA VAL A 16 13.72 -3.78 14.21
C VAL A 16 13.63 -3.71 12.69
N ALA A 17 12.52 -4.17 12.12
CA ALA A 17 12.21 -3.91 10.73
C ALA A 17 11.93 -2.41 10.58
N ALA A 18 12.86 -1.68 9.97
CA ALA A 18 12.73 -0.23 9.84
C ALA A 18 11.65 0.21 8.83
N HIS A 19 11.01 -0.72 8.13
CA HIS A 19 10.27 -0.51 6.88
C HIS A 19 9.28 -1.66 6.65
N GLY A 20 8.26 -1.48 5.80
CA GLY A 20 7.21 -2.49 5.62
C GLY A 20 6.53 -2.55 4.24
N TYR A 21 5.70 -3.58 4.07
CA TYR A 21 4.87 -3.83 2.88
C TYR A 21 3.56 -4.54 3.28
N VAL A 22 2.59 -4.61 2.37
CA VAL A 22 1.37 -5.41 2.55
C VAL A 22 1.71 -6.90 2.46
N ASP A 23 1.60 -7.60 3.59
CA ASP A 23 1.94 -9.02 3.70
C ASP A 23 0.81 -9.92 3.17
N ASN A 24 -0.45 -9.54 3.38
CA ASN A 24 -1.61 -10.28 2.87
C ASN A 24 -2.87 -9.41 2.78
N VAL A 25 -3.84 -9.89 2.00
CA VAL A 25 -5.14 -9.26 1.81
C VAL A 25 -6.25 -10.31 1.96
N THR A 26 -7.28 -10.00 2.72
CA THR A 26 -8.47 -10.83 2.89
C THR A 26 -9.62 -10.25 2.10
N VAL A 27 -10.07 -10.96 1.07
CA VAL A 27 -11.18 -10.58 0.20
C VAL A 27 -12.29 -11.62 0.35
N ASN A 28 -13.49 -11.18 0.77
CA ASN A 28 -14.65 -12.06 0.99
C ASN A 28 -14.33 -13.28 1.89
N GLY A 29 -13.60 -13.04 2.99
CA GLY A 29 -13.18 -14.09 3.94
C GLY A 29 -12.02 -14.98 3.48
N ILE A 30 -11.56 -14.85 2.23
CA ILE A 30 -10.44 -15.63 1.69
C ILE A 30 -9.14 -14.84 1.86
N LEU A 31 -8.15 -15.44 2.51
CA LEU A 31 -6.82 -14.88 2.71
C LEU A 31 -5.94 -15.12 1.49
N TYR A 32 -5.40 -14.04 0.92
CA TYR A 32 -4.43 -14.07 -0.17
C TYR A 32 -3.09 -13.56 0.33
N THR A 33 -2.06 -14.40 0.26
CA THR A 33 -0.70 -14.01 0.64
C THR A 33 -0.08 -13.12 -0.44
N GLY A 34 0.56 -12.04 0.01
CA GLY A 34 1.22 -11.06 -0.84
C GLY A 34 2.50 -11.57 -1.47
N TYR A 35 3.03 -10.76 -2.37
CA TYR A 35 4.32 -11.02 -3.00
C TYR A 35 5.41 -11.09 -1.93
N GLN A 36 6.10 -12.23 -1.87
CA GLN A 36 7.20 -12.41 -0.92
C GLN A 36 8.48 -11.91 -1.59
N SER A 37 8.88 -10.67 -1.29
CA SER A 37 10.13 -10.08 -1.79
C SER A 37 11.36 -10.83 -1.22
N PRO A 38 12.47 -10.94 -2.00
CA PRO A 38 13.70 -11.62 -1.60
C PRO A 38 14.41 -11.02 -0.38
N PHE A 39 14.06 -9.81 0.04
CA PHE A 39 14.64 -9.20 1.24
C PHE A 39 13.65 -9.16 2.41
N PRO A 40 13.97 -9.78 3.58
CA PRO A 40 15.11 -10.64 3.92
C PRO A 40 14.78 -12.15 3.84
N LYS A 41 13.78 -12.56 3.04
CA LYS A 41 13.22 -13.92 3.09
C LYS A 41 13.97 -14.86 2.13
N PRO A 42 14.64 -15.94 2.62
CA PRO A 42 15.31 -16.92 1.75
C PRO A 42 14.33 -17.74 0.89
N ASN A 43 13.05 -17.81 1.28
CA ASN A 43 11.96 -18.42 0.51
C ASN A 43 11.05 -17.33 -0.06
N SER A 44 11.48 -16.68 -1.13
CA SER A 44 10.78 -15.57 -1.77
C SER A 44 10.30 -15.92 -3.16
N ASP A 45 9.32 -15.18 -3.66
CA ASP A 45 8.68 -15.43 -4.95
C ASP A 45 9.67 -15.53 -6.13
N PRO A 46 10.74 -14.71 -6.23
CA PRO A 46 11.74 -14.84 -7.29
C PRO A 46 12.54 -16.14 -7.32
N TYR A 47 12.63 -16.87 -6.21
CA TYR A 47 13.46 -18.07 -6.11
C TYR A 47 12.67 -19.37 -6.30
N TYR A 48 11.35 -19.30 -6.44
CA TYR A 48 10.56 -20.46 -6.84
C TYR A 48 10.67 -20.70 -8.34
N ALA A 49 10.90 -21.95 -8.74
CA ALA A 49 10.85 -22.36 -10.15
C ALA A 49 9.49 -22.07 -10.80
N THR A 50 8.42 -22.18 -10.01
CA THR A 50 7.06 -21.76 -10.37
C THR A 50 6.52 -20.91 -9.24
N PRO A 51 6.62 -19.56 -9.33
CA PRO A 51 6.11 -18.68 -8.30
C PRO A 51 4.61 -18.91 -8.05
N PRO A 52 4.17 -18.93 -6.79
CA PRO A 52 2.76 -19.10 -6.47
C PRO A 52 1.92 -17.95 -7.07
N PRO A 53 0.69 -18.21 -7.52
CA PRO A 53 -0.20 -17.16 -7.98
C PRO A 53 -0.47 -16.10 -6.91
N ARG A 54 -0.41 -14.82 -7.29
CA ARG A 54 -0.58 -13.67 -6.39
C ARG A 54 -1.66 -12.74 -6.93
N ILE A 55 -2.40 -12.12 -6.01
CA ILE A 55 -3.30 -10.99 -6.34
C ILE A 55 -2.60 -9.65 -6.15
N ILE A 56 -1.57 -9.61 -5.31
CA ILE A 56 -0.75 -8.43 -5.05
C ILE A 56 0.34 -8.38 -6.11
N ARG A 57 0.51 -7.21 -6.73
CA ARG A 57 1.58 -6.96 -7.69
C ARG A 57 2.94 -7.00 -6.98
N PRO A 58 4.02 -7.43 -7.66
CA PRO A 58 5.34 -7.52 -7.04
C PRO A 58 5.80 -6.19 -6.43
N VAL A 59 6.28 -6.25 -5.19
CA VAL A 59 6.99 -5.15 -4.52
C VAL A 59 8.43 -5.58 -4.31
N GLN A 60 9.39 -4.74 -4.69
CA GLN A 60 10.80 -5.17 -4.79
C GLN A 60 11.53 -5.21 -3.44
N GLY A 61 10.94 -4.64 -2.40
CA GLY A 61 11.46 -4.65 -1.05
C GLY A 61 10.49 -3.99 -0.09
N ASN A 62 11.00 -3.61 1.08
CA ASN A 62 10.28 -2.81 2.06
C ASN A 62 10.65 -1.31 1.99
N GLY A 63 11.61 -0.91 1.14
CA GLY A 63 12.06 0.49 1.02
C GLY A 63 11.00 1.44 0.44
N PRO A 64 11.16 2.75 0.67
CA PRO A 64 10.23 3.75 0.17
C PRO A 64 10.53 4.17 -1.26
N ILE A 65 9.53 4.76 -1.91
CA ILE A 65 9.72 5.62 -3.09
C ILE A 65 9.68 7.08 -2.62
N THR A 66 10.65 7.89 -3.03
CA THR A 66 10.76 9.31 -2.62
C THR A 66 10.64 10.29 -3.79
N ASP A 67 10.87 9.83 -5.03
CA ASP A 67 10.76 10.64 -6.24
C ASP A 67 9.34 10.57 -6.81
N LEU A 68 8.68 11.73 -6.86
CA LEU A 68 7.30 11.86 -7.32
C LEU A 68 7.09 11.63 -8.83
N THR A 69 8.17 11.59 -9.60
CA THR A 69 8.12 11.45 -11.06
C THR A 69 8.21 9.99 -11.52
N LEU A 70 8.63 9.08 -10.65
CA LEU A 70 8.83 7.68 -11.00
C LEU A 70 7.50 6.91 -11.09
N ILE A 71 7.43 6.03 -12.09
CA ILE A 71 6.32 5.07 -12.23
C ILE A 71 6.21 4.10 -11.04
N ASP A 72 7.29 3.98 -10.27
CA ASP A 72 7.38 3.17 -9.05
C ASP A 72 6.30 3.54 -8.02
N LEU A 73 5.89 4.82 -7.97
CA LEU A 73 4.80 5.29 -7.12
C LEU A 73 3.47 4.57 -7.37
N GLN A 74 3.25 4.03 -8.57
CA GLN A 74 1.98 3.43 -8.92
C GLN A 74 1.72 2.17 -8.10
N CYS A 75 2.66 1.23 -8.06
CA CYS A 75 2.43 -0.09 -7.46
C CYS A 75 3.65 -0.72 -6.77
N GLY A 76 4.73 0.05 -6.50
CA GLY A 76 5.89 -0.43 -5.75
C GLY A 76 7.04 -0.95 -6.62
N GLY A 77 7.59 -0.08 -7.46
CA GLY A 77 8.81 -0.36 -8.24
C GLY A 77 10.10 -0.05 -7.50
N TYR A 78 11.24 -0.29 -8.17
CA TYR A 78 12.58 0.03 -7.67
C TYR A 78 13.51 0.36 -8.84
N THR A 79 13.25 1.50 -9.49
CA THR A 79 13.97 1.97 -10.68
C THR A 79 15.47 2.13 -10.39
N GLU A 80 15.84 2.58 -9.18
CA GLU A 80 17.23 2.68 -8.75
C GLU A 80 17.97 1.32 -8.78
N GLY A 81 17.27 0.22 -8.48
CA GLY A 81 17.79 -1.14 -8.62
C GLY A 81 17.50 -1.80 -9.96
N GLY A 82 17.09 -1.04 -10.98
CA GLY A 82 16.85 -1.54 -12.33
C GLY A 82 15.47 -2.13 -12.60
N ILE A 83 14.52 -2.03 -11.66
CA ILE A 83 13.15 -2.55 -11.82
C ILE A 83 12.17 -1.38 -11.94
N VAL A 84 11.86 -1.01 -13.18
CA VAL A 84 10.96 0.10 -13.48
C VAL A 84 9.51 -0.31 -13.21
N GLY A 85 8.87 0.34 -12.24
CA GLY A 85 7.49 0.09 -11.85
C GLY A 85 7.26 -1.31 -11.26
N SER A 86 6.02 -1.77 -11.34
CA SER A 86 5.61 -3.11 -10.90
C SER A 86 4.86 -3.82 -12.02
N GLN A 87 4.83 -5.15 -11.96
CA GLN A 87 4.18 -5.99 -12.96
C GLN A 87 2.75 -6.37 -12.54
N PRO A 88 1.84 -6.61 -13.48
CA PRO A 88 0.53 -7.17 -13.17
C PRO A 88 0.62 -8.47 -12.36
N ALA A 89 -0.31 -8.65 -11.42
CA ALA A 89 -0.42 -9.90 -10.69
C ALA A 89 -1.17 -10.93 -11.55
N ASN A 90 -0.80 -12.20 -11.47
CA ASN A 90 -1.38 -13.24 -12.33
C ASN A 90 -2.78 -13.70 -11.87
N LEU A 91 -3.19 -13.38 -10.65
CA LEU A 91 -4.50 -13.70 -10.09
C LEU A 91 -5.31 -12.42 -9.81
N THR A 92 -6.64 -12.55 -9.84
CA THR A 92 -7.58 -11.53 -9.39
C THR A 92 -8.46 -12.15 -8.31
N ALA A 93 -8.50 -11.55 -7.11
CA ALA A 93 -9.30 -12.05 -6.00
C ALA A 93 -10.79 -11.79 -6.22
N GLY A 94 -11.63 -12.71 -5.74
CA GLY A 94 -13.09 -12.53 -5.75
C GLY A 94 -13.81 -13.75 -6.31
N PRO A 95 -15.11 -13.62 -6.63
CA PRO A 95 -15.88 -12.37 -6.64
C PRO A 95 -16.03 -11.72 -5.26
N VAL A 96 -16.14 -10.39 -5.22
CA VAL A 96 -16.45 -9.59 -4.03
C VAL A 96 -17.50 -8.54 -4.36
N ALA A 97 -18.55 -8.42 -3.55
CA ALA A 97 -19.63 -7.48 -3.82
C ALA A 97 -19.15 -6.03 -3.61
N ALA A 98 -19.60 -5.11 -4.47
CA ALA A 98 -19.54 -3.68 -4.18
C ALA A 98 -20.22 -3.41 -2.82
N GLY A 99 -19.65 -2.53 -2.01
CA GLY A 99 -20.06 -2.30 -0.62
C GLY A 99 -19.42 -3.24 0.40
N SER A 100 -18.73 -4.31 -0.03
CA SER A 100 -17.99 -5.18 0.89
C SER A 100 -16.70 -4.52 1.39
N THR A 101 -16.32 -4.90 2.60
CA THR A 101 -15.04 -4.53 3.20
C THR A 101 -13.96 -5.52 2.79
N VAL A 102 -12.78 -5.00 2.46
CA VAL A 102 -11.55 -5.76 2.22
C VAL A 102 -10.53 -5.36 3.28
N SER A 103 -9.87 -6.34 3.87
CA SER A 103 -8.85 -6.12 4.90
C SER A 103 -7.46 -6.39 4.33
N LEU A 104 -6.49 -5.58 4.69
CA LEU A 104 -5.07 -5.77 4.42
C LEU A 104 -4.35 -5.93 5.75
N ARG A 105 -3.27 -6.70 5.74
CA ARG A 105 -2.32 -6.76 6.84
C ARG A 105 -0.95 -6.35 6.32
N TRP A 106 -0.34 -5.39 6.99
CA TRP A 106 1.04 -4.98 6.72
C TRP A 106 2.02 -5.91 7.44
N THR A 107 3.31 -5.79 7.16
CA THR A 107 4.33 -6.12 8.17
C THR A 107 4.19 -5.16 9.36
N LEU A 108 4.83 -5.44 10.50
CA LEU A 108 4.74 -4.53 11.65
C LEU A 108 5.28 -3.15 11.25
N TRP A 109 4.48 -2.11 11.41
CA TRP A 109 4.84 -0.77 10.95
C TRP A 109 5.68 -0.04 12.02
N PRO A 110 6.81 0.58 11.66
CA PRO A 110 7.67 1.26 12.63
C PRO A 110 7.01 2.52 13.20
N ASP A 111 7.19 2.73 14.52
CA ASP A 111 6.55 3.84 15.24
C ASP A 111 6.90 5.22 14.69
N SER A 112 8.12 5.38 14.16
CA SER A 112 8.61 6.64 13.61
C SER A 112 7.93 7.02 12.30
N HIS A 113 7.38 6.09 11.52
CA HIS A 113 6.92 6.33 10.14
C HIS A 113 5.46 6.81 10.07
N SER A 114 5.10 7.73 10.96
CA SER A 114 3.73 8.27 11.04
C SER A 114 3.32 8.99 9.76
N GLY A 115 2.06 8.81 9.36
CA GLY A 115 1.48 9.58 8.26
C GLY A 115 0.16 9.03 7.74
N PRO A 116 -0.37 9.59 6.64
CA PRO A 116 -1.66 9.17 6.13
C PRO A 116 -1.61 7.79 5.51
N VAL A 117 -2.78 7.15 5.50
CA VAL A 117 -3.07 5.94 4.74
C VAL A 117 -4.11 6.28 3.68
N ILE A 118 -3.85 5.91 2.43
CA ILE A 118 -4.68 6.28 1.30
C ILE A 118 -4.96 5.05 0.43
N THR A 119 -6.21 4.87 0.01
CA THR A 119 -6.61 3.79 -0.89
C THR A 119 -7.29 4.36 -2.13
N TYR A 120 -6.82 3.95 -3.30
CA TYR A 120 -7.35 4.27 -4.62
C TYR A 120 -7.86 3.00 -5.30
N MET A 121 -8.74 3.18 -6.28
CA MET A 121 -9.12 2.15 -7.24
C MET A 121 -8.95 2.66 -8.67
N ALA A 122 -8.72 1.73 -9.60
CA ALA A 122 -8.76 1.94 -11.04
C ALA A 122 -9.47 0.74 -11.70
N LYS A 123 -10.42 1.00 -12.60
CA LYS A 123 -11.12 -0.07 -13.34
C LYS A 123 -10.19 -0.64 -14.40
N CYS A 124 -10.08 -1.97 -14.46
CA CYS A 124 -9.34 -2.66 -15.51
C CYS A 124 -10.18 -2.74 -16.80
N PRO A 125 -9.54 -2.97 -17.96
CA PRO A 125 -10.25 -3.35 -19.17
C PRO A 125 -11.09 -4.62 -18.97
N ALA A 126 -12.01 -4.89 -19.91
CA ALA A 126 -12.85 -6.09 -19.88
C ALA A 126 -12.03 -7.40 -19.90
N THR A 127 -10.80 -7.35 -20.44
CA THR A 127 -9.85 -8.48 -20.45
C THR A 127 -9.25 -8.79 -19.08
N GLY A 128 -9.53 -7.98 -18.05
CA GLY A 128 -9.05 -8.17 -16.68
C GLY A 128 -7.77 -7.40 -16.34
N CYS A 129 -7.32 -7.56 -15.10
CA CYS A 129 -6.16 -6.82 -14.56
C CYS A 129 -4.81 -7.50 -14.79
N SER A 130 -4.79 -8.80 -15.12
CA SER A 130 -3.59 -9.64 -15.15
C SER A 130 -2.59 -9.28 -16.25
N THR A 131 -2.97 -8.46 -17.21
CA THR A 131 -2.09 -7.91 -18.24
C THR A 131 -2.13 -6.37 -18.30
N TYR A 132 -2.86 -5.74 -17.39
CA TYR A 132 -3.12 -4.31 -17.46
C TYR A 132 -2.08 -3.49 -16.70
N VAL A 133 -1.41 -2.58 -17.39
CA VAL A 133 -0.51 -1.58 -16.80
C VAL A 133 -1.03 -0.19 -17.17
N PRO A 134 -1.60 0.58 -16.21
CA PRO A 134 -2.13 1.92 -16.49
C PRO A 134 -1.11 2.93 -17.03
N GLY A 135 0.17 2.78 -16.69
CA GLY A 135 1.20 3.76 -17.05
C GLY A 135 0.86 5.14 -16.48
N THR A 136 0.90 6.17 -17.31
CA THR A 136 0.58 7.56 -16.92
C THR A 136 -0.88 7.96 -17.18
N ALA A 137 -1.76 7.01 -17.49
CA ALA A 137 -3.16 7.30 -17.73
C ALA A 137 -3.87 7.77 -16.45
N ALA A 138 -4.77 8.75 -16.61
CA ALA A 138 -5.59 9.25 -15.52
C ALA A 138 -6.78 8.31 -15.23
N VAL A 139 -6.52 7.24 -14.46
CA VAL A 139 -7.50 6.17 -14.19
C VAL A 139 -7.79 5.96 -12.70
N TRP A 140 -7.04 6.62 -11.83
CA TRP A 140 -7.13 6.41 -10.38
C TRP A 140 -8.17 7.34 -9.76
N PHE A 141 -8.93 6.81 -8.81
CA PHE A 141 -9.80 7.60 -7.94
C PHE A 141 -9.66 7.13 -6.50
N LYS A 142 -9.60 8.07 -5.57
CA LYS A 142 -9.43 7.81 -4.14
C LYS A 142 -10.74 7.28 -3.59
N ILE A 143 -10.73 6.17 -2.84
CA ILE A 143 -11.93 5.59 -2.22
C ILE A 143 -11.91 5.71 -0.70
N GLN A 144 -10.73 5.89 -0.10
CA GLN A 144 -10.58 6.07 1.33
C GLN A 144 -9.28 6.82 1.62
N ALA A 145 -9.29 7.67 2.64
CA ALA A 145 -8.07 8.26 3.18
C ALA A 145 -8.23 8.59 4.65
N THR A 146 -7.17 8.34 5.42
CA THR A 146 -7.09 8.71 6.83
C THR A 146 -5.77 9.42 7.07
N GLY A 147 -5.84 10.69 7.45
CA GLY A 147 -4.68 11.53 7.74
C GLY A 147 -4.39 11.61 9.24
N ARG A 148 -3.96 12.79 9.69
CA ARG A 148 -3.81 13.11 11.11
C ARG A 148 -5.19 13.22 11.78
N ILE A 149 -5.35 12.63 12.96
CA ILE A 149 -6.59 12.69 13.73
C ILE A 149 -6.57 13.94 14.62
N GLY A 150 -7.26 14.99 14.19
CA GLY A 150 -7.28 16.29 14.89
C GLY A 150 -5.86 16.83 15.11
N ASN A 151 -5.63 17.39 16.30
CA ASN A 151 -4.34 17.92 16.74
C ASN A 151 -3.59 16.93 17.63
N THR A 152 -3.53 15.65 17.24
CA THR A 152 -2.90 14.58 18.02
C THR A 152 -1.66 14.01 17.33
N THR A 153 -0.99 13.04 17.95
CA THR A 153 0.06 12.22 17.30
C THR A 153 -0.52 10.95 16.66
N VAL A 154 -1.84 10.83 16.57
CA VAL A 154 -2.53 9.70 15.94
C VAL A 154 -2.73 10.00 14.46
N TRP A 155 -2.39 9.02 13.64
CA TRP A 155 -2.36 9.07 12.19
C TRP A 155 -3.07 7.86 11.59
N GLY A 156 -3.33 7.90 10.28
CA GLY A 156 -3.97 6.80 9.57
C GLY A 156 -3.24 5.45 9.72
N ASP A 157 -1.91 5.49 9.87
CA ASP A 157 -1.05 4.31 10.02
C ASP A 157 -0.94 3.80 11.46
N THR A 158 -1.50 4.51 12.45
CA THR A 158 -1.38 4.15 13.87
C THR A 158 -1.86 2.72 14.18
N PRO A 159 -2.96 2.20 13.60
CA PRO A 159 -3.37 0.80 13.78
C PRO A 159 -2.36 -0.23 13.25
N LEU A 160 -1.41 0.17 12.40
CA LEU A 160 -0.42 -0.70 11.78
C LEU A 160 0.82 -0.93 12.66
N LYS A 161 0.97 -0.14 13.73
CA LYS A 161 2.14 -0.13 14.62
C LYS A 161 2.08 -1.19 15.72
N THR A 162 0.93 -1.83 15.93
CA THR A 162 0.72 -2.85 16.96
C THR A 162 0.35 -4.20 16.35
N ALA A 163 0.57 -5.28 17.10
CA ALA A 163 0.27 -6.63 16.64
C ALA A 163 -1.21 -6.76 16.21
N GLY A 164 -1.43 -7.22 14.98
CA GLY A 164 -2.73 -7.16 14.32
C GLY A 164 -2.61 -6.37 13.02
N ASN A 165 -1.92 -5.23 13.09
CA ASN A 165 -1.38 -4.40 12.00
C ASN A 165 -2.17 -4.46 10.69
N SER A 166 -3.47 -4.25 10.82
CA SER A 166 -4.44 -4.37 9.76
C SER A 166 -5.09 -3.03 9.43
N TYR A 167 -5.47 -2.89 8.16
CA TYR A 167 -6.24 -1.78 7.66
C TYR A 167 -7.38 -2.33 6.80
N SER A 168 -8.54 -1.69 6.85
CA SER A 168 -9.68 -2.11 6.03
C SER A 168 -10.18 -0.95 5.20
N TYR A 169 -10.62 -1.24 3.98
CA TYR A 169 -11.35 -0.29 3.14
C TYR A 169 -12.65 -0.91 2.64
N THR A 170 -13.61 -0.05 2.33
CA THR A 170 -14.90 -0.46 1.74
C THR A 170 -14.92 -0.16 0.25
N ILE A 171 -15.29 -1.16 -0.55
CA ILE A 171 -15.49 -0.97 -2.00
C ILE A 171 -16.74 -0.08 -2.17
N PRO A 172 -16.71 1.04 -2.91
CA PRO A 172 -17.89 1.86 -3.09
C PRO A 172 -19.06 1.06 -3.70
N SER A 173 -20.24 1.15 -3.10
CA SER A 173 -21.40 0.29 -3.41
C SER A 173 -21.98 0.52 -4.82
N CYS A 174 -21.80 1.72 -5.37
CA CYS A 174 -22.27 2.09 -6.71
C CYS A 174 -21.33 1.66 -7.84
N LEU A 175 -20.18 1.04 -7.55
CA LEU A 175 -19.26 0.60 -8.60
C LEU A 175 -19.89 -0.48 -9.48
N SER A 176 -19.66 -0.36 -10.78
CA SER A 176 -19.98 -1.37 -11.77
C SER A 176 -19.16 -2.63 -11.57
N ALA A 177 -19.78 -3.78 -11.86
CA ALA A 177 -19.08 -5.05 -11.86
C ALA A 177 -17.87 -5.03 -12.83
N GLY A 178 -16.83 -5.79 -12.50
CA GLY A 178 -15.61 -5.90 -13.29
C GLY A 178 -14.36 -6.00 -12.44
N SER A 179 -13.21 -6.16 -13.08
CA SER A 179 -11.93 -6.21 -12.39
C SER A 179 -11.41 -4.80 -12.09
N TYR A 180 -10.81 -4.61 -10.91
CA TYR A 180 -10.22 -3.36 -10.47
C TYR A 180 -8.83 -3.61 -9.89
N ILE A 181 -7.90 -2.67 -10.12
CA ILE A 181 -6.69 -2.54 -9.32
C ILE A 181 -7.05 -1.66 -8.12
N VAL A 182 -6.72 -2.12 -6.92
CA VAL A 182 -6.73 -1.30 -5.71
C VAL A 182 -5.28 -0.95 -5.40
N ARG A 183 -5.00 0.35 -5.22
CA ARG A 183 -3.70 0.85 -4.79
C ARG A 183 -3.84 1.39 -3.37
N HIS A 184 -3.15 0.77 -2.44
CA HIS A 184 -3.10 1.15 -1.03
C HIS A 184 -1.71 1.68 -0.70
N GLU A 185 -1.62 2.76 0.08
CA GLU A 185 -0.33 3.35 0.42
C GLU A 185 -0.28 3.94 1.82
N ILE A 186 0.95 4.04 2.33
CA ILE A 186 1.33 4.87 3.48
C ILE A 186 2.29 5.94 2.97
N LEU A 187 2.15 7.17 3.45
CA LEU A 187 3.16 8.22 3.28
C LEU A 187 3.81 8.45 4.65
N ALA A 188 5.05 8.02 4.85
CA ALA A 188 5.76 8.31 6.09
C ALA A 188 6.34 9.73 6.06
N LEU A 189 6.04 10.53 7.08
CA LEU A 189 6.33 11.97 7.12
C LEU A 189 7.50 12.35 8.03
N HIS A 190 8.21 11.38 8.61
CA HIS A 190 9.24 11.63 9.61
C HIS A 190 10.43 12.44 9.11
N ALA A 191 10.67 12.43 7.79
CA ALA A 191 11.71 13.21 7.12
C ALA A 191 11.14 14.25 6.14
N ALA A 192 9.84 14.56 6.22
CA ALA A 192 9.13 15.34 5.20
C ALA A 192 9.16 16.87 5.40
N TRP A 193 9.99 17.42 6.30
CA TRP A 193 10.08 18.87 6.52
C TRP A 193 10.64 19.64 5.29
N THR A 194 11.28 18.94 4.36
CA THR A 194 11.72 19.41 3.04
C THR A 194 11.45 18.35 1.98
N TYR A 195 11.45 18.73 0.70
CA TYR A 195 11.42 17.79 -0.42
C TYR A 195 12.78 17.73 -1.14
N PRO A 196 13.29 16.54 -1.50
CA PRO A 196 12.77 15.20 -1.16
C PRO A 196 12.82 14.89 0.34
N GLY A 197 11.88 14.09 0.84
CA GLY A 197 11.81 13.75 2.27
C GLY A 197 10.65 12.83 2.66
N VAL A 198 9.46 13.06 2.11
CA VAL A 198 8.34 12.12 2.25
C VAL A 198 8.68 10.76 1.62
N GLN A 199 8.21 9.70 2.26
CA GLN A 199 8.47 8.32 1.86
C GLN A 199 7.16 7.59 1.55
N PHE A 200 7.00 7.13 0.31
CA PHE A 200 5.80 6.45 -0.14
C PHE A 200 5.98 4.93 -0.13
N TYR A 201 4.95 4.24 0.35
CA TYR A 201 4.89 2.77 0.38
C TYR A 201 3.62 2.31 -0.34
N PRO A 202 3.59 2.30 -1.68
CA PRO A 202 2.45 1.81 -2.43
C PRO A 202 2.45 0.29 -2.54
N SER A 203 1.26 -0.30 -2.51
CA SER A 203 0.99 -1.70 -2.82
C SER A 203 -0.28 -1.81 -3.65
N CYS A 204 -0.25 -2.62 -4.70
CA CYS A 204 -1.40 -2.85 -5.57
C CYS A 204 -1.88 -4.28 -5.49
N HIS A 205 -3.19 -4.48 -5.37
CA HIS A 205 -3.83 -5.79 -5.51
C HIS A 205 -5.03 -5.74 -6.44
N GLN A 206 -5.40 -6.90 -6.99
CA GLN A 206 -6.42 -7.01 -8.02
C GLN A 206 -7.65 -7.73 -7.47
N ILE A 207 -8.84 -7.13 -7.68
CA ILE A 207 -10.12 -7.69 -7.22
C ILE A 207 -11.16 -7.72 -8.34
N GLN A 208 -12.06 -8.70 -8.30
CA GLN A 208 -13.21 -8.85 -9.18
C GLN A 208 -14.47 -8.40 -8.42
N VAL A 209 -14.93 -7.19 -8.73
CA VAL A 209 -16.13 -6.60 -8.12
C VAL A 209 -17.39 -7.15 -8.79
N THR A 210 -18.39 -7.48 -8.00
CA THR A 210 -19.76 -7.83 -8.44
C THR A 210 -20.78 -6.85 -7.87
N GLY A 211 -22.00 -6.86 -8.40
CA GLY A 211 -23.09 -5.98 -7.95
C GLY A 211 -23.85 -5.37 -9.12
N SER A 212 -24.85 -4.55 -8.81
CA SER A 212 -25.73 -3.86 -9.76
C SER A 212 -25.36 -2.39 -10.00
N GLY A 213 -24.28 -1.91 -9.40
CA GLY A 213 -23.79 -0.55 -9.61
C GLY A 213 -23.43 -0.28 -11.08
N THR A 214 -23.37 0.99 -11.44
CA THR A 214 -23.06 1.43 -12.82
C THR A 214 -21.87 2.40 -12.89
N SER A 215 -21.37 2.87 -11.75
CA SER A 215 -20.28 3.84 -11.69
C SER A 215 -18.93 3.21 -12.06
N THR A 216 -18.05 4.00 -12.65
CA THR A 216 -16.64 3.65 -12.86
C THR A 216 -15.70 4.57 -12.05
N GLY A 217 -16.25 5.21 -11.01
CA GLY A 217 -15.60 6.29 -10.26
C GLY A 217 -16.02 7.69 -10.76
N PRO A 218 -15.38 8.76 -10.27
CA PRO A 218 -15.70 10.14 -10.66
C PRO A 218 -15.35 10.40 -12.14
N SER A 219 -15.93 11.45 -12.72
CA SER A 219 -15.62 11.90 -14.08
C SER A 219 -14.15 12.30 -14.23
N SER A 220 -13.63 13.06 -13.24
CA SER A 220 -12.23 13.44 -13.16
C SER A 220 -11.44 12.44 -12.31
N LYS A 221 -10.55 11.70 -12.97
CA LYS A 221 -9.59 10.77 -12.35
C LYS A 221 -8.18 11.35 -12.42
N VAL A 222 -7.25 10.75 -11.69
CA VAL A 222 -5.85 11.21 -11.63
C VAL A 222 -4.88 10.15 -12.15
N ALA A 223 -3.72 10.61 -12.60
CA ALA A 223 -2.58 9.76 -12.98
C ALA A 223 -1.65 9.55 -11.78
N ILE A 224 -1.02 8.38 -11.70
CA ILE A 224 0.03 8.09 -10.72
C ILE A 224 1.18 7.47 -11.51
N PRO A 225 2.32 8.16 -11.70
CA PRO A 225 2.71 9.46 -11.13
C PRO A 225 1.92 10.65 -11.71
N GLY A 226 1.98 11.80 -11.04
CA GLY A 226 1.35 13.06 -11.46
C GLY A 226 0.33 13.64 -10.48
N VAL A 227 -0.28 12.81 -9.63
CA VAL A 227 -1.22 13.24 -8.57
C VAL A 227 -0.54 14.01 -7.43
N TYR A 228 0.72 13.70 -7.13
CA TYR A 228 1.47 14.29 -6.02
C TYR A 228 2.49 15.30 -6.52
N LYS A 229 2.58 16.44 -5.84
CA LYS A 229 3.51 17.51 -6.16
C LYS A 229 4.35 17.86 -4.93
N ALA A 230 5.62 18.22 -5.16
CA ALA A 230 6.50 18.68 -4.09
C ALA A 230 5.95 19.92 -3.34
N THR A 231 5.07 20.69 -3.99
CA THR A 231 4.41 21.87 -3.41
C THR A 231 3.13 21.54 -2.63
N ASP A 232 2.68 20.28 -2.63
CA ASP A 232 1.48 19.92 -1.88
C ASP A 232 1.77 20.02 -0.37
N PRO A 233 0.88 20.65 0.43
CA PRO A 233 1.12 20.86 1.86
C PRO A 233 1.18 19.56 2.68
N GLY A 234 0.72 18.44 2.11
CA GLY A 234 0.85 17.11 2.72
C GLY A 234 2.12 16.36 2.33
N ILE A 235 2.93 16.91 1.42
CA ILE A 235 4.18 16.33 0.90
C ILE A 235 5.40 16.96 1.57
N VAL A 236 5.41 18.28 1.72
CA VAL A 236 6.35 19.00 2.59
C VAL A 236 5.62 19.38 3.87
N TYR A 237 5.93 18.69 4.96
CA TYR A 237 5.19 18.78 6.21
C TYR A 237 6.08 18.44 7.42
N ASP A 238 5.99 19.26 8.47
CA ASP A 238 6.59 18.96 9.78
C ASP A 238 5.56 18.22 10.66
N MET A 239 5.76 16.91 10.84
CA MET A 239 4.88 16.08 11.67
C MET A 239 5.08 16.26 13.18
N TYR A 240 6.21 16.85 13.59
CA TYR A 240 6.54 17.06 15.00
C TYR A 240 5.84 18.30 15.56
N ALA A 241 5.56 19.29 14.70
CA ALA A 241 4.62 20.36 15.02
C ALA A 241 3.18 19.83 15.05
N VAL A 242 2.41 20.17 16.08
CA VAL A 242 0.98 19.83 16.16
C VAL A 242 0.18 20.80 15.32
N GLN A 243 -0.11 20.41 14.08
CA GLN A 243 -0.80 21.23 13.08
C GLN A 243 -1.74 20.37 12.22
N PRO A 244 -2.79 20.96 11.60
CA PRO A 244 -3.64 20.25 10.66
C PRO A 244 -2.84 19.63 9.51
N TYR A 245 -3.30 18.48 9.00
CA TYR A 245 -2.67 17.81 7.86
C TYR A 245 -3.63 17.76 6.68
N THR A 246 -3.19 18.28 5.53
CA THR A 246 -3.95 18.17 4.27
C THR A 246 -3.49 16.93 3.52
N ILE A 247 -4.36 15.94 3.41
CA ILE A 247 -4.05 14.69 2.70
C ILE A 247 -3.85 15.00 1.20
N PRO A 248 -2.73 14.61 0.59
CA PRO A 248 -2.45 14.89 -0.82
C PRO A 248 -3.36 14.08 -1.77
N GLY A 249 -3.44 14.52 -3.03
CA GLY A 249 -4.26 13.92 -4.07
C GLY A 249 -5.75 14.32 -4.06
N PRO A 250 -6.60 13.71 -4.91
CA PRO A 250 -7.98 14.15 -5.11
C PRO A 250 -8.87 13.91 -3.88
N ALA A 251 -10.08 14.45 -3.88
CA ALA A 251 -11.10 14.12 -2.89
C ALA A 251 -11.45 12.62 -2.91
N VAL A 252 -11.96 12.10 -1.79
CA VAL A 252 -12.50 10.74 -1.72
C VAL A 252 -13.76 10.68 -2.58
N PHE A 253 -13.83 9.70 -3.48
CA PHE A 253 -14.99 9.40 -4.28
C PHE A 253 -16.11 8.88 -3.39
N THR A 254 -17.29 9.47 -3.54
CA THR A 254 -18.51 9.03 -2.91
C THR A 254 -19.50 8.61 -4.00
N CYS A 255 -20.23 7.53 -3.72
CA CYS A 255 -21.56 7.38 -4.30
C CYS A 255 -22.45 8.50 -3.75
#